data_AF-A0A7S0YV31-F1
#
_entry.id   AF-A0A7S0YV31-F1
#
_cell.length_a   1.000
_cell.length_b   1.000
_cell.length_c   1.000
_cell.angle_alpha   90.00
_cell.angle_beta   90.00
_cell.angle_gamma   90.00
#
_symmetry.space_group_name_H-M   'P 1'
#
loop_
_entity.id
_entity.type
_entity.pdbx_description
1 polymer ?
#
loop_
_entity_poly.entity_id
_entity_poly.type
_entity_poly.pdbx_seq_one_letter_code
_entity_poly.pdbx_strand_id
1 'polypeptide(L)'
;MGIKKPDAPAQVTPLPRMQMACAILVLVSEAACYSYLFPFIPFMVRSFGQIDEEDVGYYSGWIASSFMFGQFLSAFVWGYLSDLHGVRPVILFCCFCNATLTLCFGLSESLAAALCIRFVAGLLNGNIGVVKTFIGLISDETNEAIAFGQMALCWGVGSILGPGISGLLSEPAERFPGTFSREGLFGTYPYLLPCVVMSAIPYSGMALGYAWLVEPSRG
;
A
#
# COMPACT_ATOMS: atom_id res chain seq x y z
N MET A 1 -38.99 20.96 -36.08
CA MET A 1 -37.82 20.25 -35.51
C MET A 1 -37.37 21.07 -34.30
N GLY A 2 -37.88 20.74 -33.10
CA GLY A 2 -37.62 21.52 -31.89
C GLY A 2 -36.24 21.21 -31.33
N ILE A 3 -35.37 22.21 -31.28
CA ILE A 3 -34.05 22.10 -30.66
C ILE A 3 -34.26 21.87 -29.16
N LYS A 4 -33.98 20.65 -28.67
CA LYS A 4 -33.98 20.33 -27.24
C LYS A 4 -32.96 21.26 -26.58
N LYS A 5 -33.43 22.14 -25.69
CA LYS A 5 -32.57 23.01 -24.87
C LYS A 5 -31.58 22.08 -24.14
N PRO A 6 -30.26 22.38 -24.10
CA PRO A 6 -29.33 21.57 -23.34
C PRO A 6 -29.82 21.50 -21.90
N ASP A 7 -29.96 20.29 -21.38
CA ASP A 7 -30.33 20.05 -20.00
C ASP A 7 -29.35 20.85 -19.11
N ALA A 8 -29.87 21.56 -18.10
CA ALA A 8 -29.03 22.36 -17.20
C ALA A 8 -27.92 21.47 -16.62
N PRO A 9 -26.68 21.96 -16.43
CA PRO A 9 -25.62 21.13 -15.88
C PRO A 9 -26.11 20.52 -14.57
N ALA A 10 -26.09 19.19 -14.49
CA ALA A 10 -26.54 18.46 -13.31
C ALA A 10 -25.81 19.04 -12.08
N GLN A 11 -26.58 19.38 -11.04
CA GLN A 11 -25.98 19.88 -9.80
C GLN A 11 -25.10 18.78 -9.21
N VAL A 12 -23.82 19.08 -9.01
CA VAL A 12 -22.85 18.12 -8.49
C VAL A 12 -23.18 17.78 -7.05
N THR A 13 -23.51 16.53 -6.77
CA THR A 13 -23.73 16.05 -5.40
C THR A 13 -22.41 16.08 -4.64
N PRO A 14 -22.37 16.64 -3.41
CA PRO A 14 -21.14 16.69 -2.63
C PRO A 14 -20.71 15.28 -2.17
N LEU A 15 -19.45 14.92 -2.44
CA LEU A 15 -18.86 13.68 -1.93
C LEU A 15 -18.74 13.70 -0.40
N PRO A 16 -18.95 12.56 0.28
CA PRO A 16 -18.76 12.45 1.72
C PRO A 16 -17.28 12.59 2.09
N ARG A 17 -16.88 13.82 2.46
CA ARG A 17 -15.47 14.22 2.66
C ARG A 17 -14.68 13.30 3.58
N MET A 18 -15.29 12.85 4.68
CA MET A 18 -14.62 11.96 5.65
C MET A 18 -14.35 10.57 5.07
N GLN A 19 -15.31 10.01 4.32
CA GLN A 19 -15.17 8.70 3.69
C GLN A 19 -14.11 8.74 2.59
N MET A 20 -14.13 9.79 1.76
CA MET A 20 -13.11 10.04 0.76
C MET A 20 -11.72 10.21 1.40
N ALA A 21 -11.59 10.98 2.48
CA ALA A 21 -10.31 11.15 3.17
C ALA A 21 -9.74 9.83 3.71
N CYS A 22 -10.58 8.95 4.27
CA CYS A 22 -10.16 7.63 4.73
C CYS A 22 -9.73 6.74 3.57
N ALA A 23 -10.51 6.69 2.48
CA ALA A 23 -10.17 5.94 1.28
C ALA A 23 -8.85 6.41 0.65
N ILE A 24 -8.65 7.73 0.57
CA ILE A 24 -7.43 8.37 0.09
C ILE A 24 -6.23 7.97 0.96
N LEU A 25 -6.37 8.03 2.29
CA LEU A 25 -5.28 7.64 3.19
C LEU A 25 -4.88 6.17 2.99
N VAL A 26 -5.85 5.27 2.87
CA VAL A 26 -5.58 3.85 2.58
C VAL A 26 -4.82 3.73 1.25
N LEU A 27 -5.28 4.37 0.17
CA LEU A 27 -4.60 4.31 -1.13
C LEU A 27 -3.19 4.89 -1.13
N VAL A 28 -2.97 6.00 -0.41
CA VAL A 28 -1.63 6.57 -0.23
C VAL A 28 -0.74 5.58 0.53
N SER A 29 -1.27 4.96 1.59
CA SER A 29 -0.56 3.92 2.36
C SER A 29 -0.16 2.76 1.47
N GLU A 30 -1.07 2.30 0.61
CA GLU A 30 -0.80 1.20 -0.33
C GLU A 30 0.28 1.54 -1.33
N ALA A 31 0.20 2.71 -1.99
CA ALA A 31 1.21 3.13 -2.94
C ALA A 31 2.59 3.33 -2.27
N ALA A 32 2.62 3.84 -1.03
CA ALA A 32 3.84 4.02 -0.27
C ALA A 32 4.46 2.67 0.14
N CYS A 33 3.66 1.74 0.67
CA CYS A 33 4.08 0.38 1.01
C CYS A 33 4.36 -0.51 -0.21
N TYR A 34 3.89 -0.16 -1.40
CA TYR A 34 4.31 -0.84 -2.62
C TYR A 34 5.70 -0.39 -3.08
N SER A 35 6.02 0.90 -2.95
CA SER A 35 7.20 1.52 -3.55
C SER A 35 8.40 1.67 -2.60
N TYR A 36 8.19 1.58 -1.28
CA TYR A 36 9.23 1.83 -0.27
C TYR A 36 10.49 0.98 -0.40
N LEU A 37 10.43 -0.19 -1.02
CA LEU A 37 11.59 -1.07 -1.10
C LEU A 37 12.61 -0.69 -2.17
N PHE A 38 12.20 0.05 -3.20
CA PHE A 38 13.03 0.26 -4.37
C PHE A 38 14.37 0.93 -4.07
N PRO A 39 14.48 1.87 -3.10
CA PRO A 39 15.76 2.45 -2.72
C PRO A 39 16.75 1.47 -2.08
N PHE A 40 16.27 0.44 -1.36
CA PHE A 40 17.13 -0.38 -0.51
C PHE A 40 17.19 -1.86 -0.89
N ILE A 41 16.29 -2.34 -1.76
CA ILE A 41 16.22 -3.77 -2.09
C ILE A 41 17.51 -4.34 -2.69
N PRO A 42 18.28 -3.64 -3.55
CA PRO A 42 19.54 -4.20 -4.05
C PRO A 42 20.56 -4.39 -2.92
N PHE A 43 20.60 -3.43 -1.99
CA PHE A 43 21.46 -3.52 -0.81
C PHE A 43 21.02 -4.66 0.11
N MET A 44 19.72 -4.86 0.28
CA MET A 44 19.17 -5.97 1.06
C MET A 44 19.55 -7.33 0.47
N VAL A 45 19.39 -7.50 -0.84
CA VAL A 45 19.80 -8.73 -1.53
C VAL A 45 21.30 -8.97 -1.39
N ARG A 46 22.13 -7.92 -1.54
CA ARG A 46 23.58 -8.00 -1.30
C ARG A 46 23.91 -8.39 0.14
N SER A 47 23.18 -7.86 1.12
CA SER A 47 23.41 -8.10 2.54
C SER A 47 23.20 -9.56 2.97
N PHE A 48 22.45 -10.34 2.18
CA PHE A 48 22.27 -11.77 2.44
C PHE A 48 23.54 -12.59 2.21
N GLY A 49 24.52 -12.07 1.46
CA GLY A 49 25.84 -12.68 1.27
C GLY A 49 25.85 -14.01 0.49
N GLN A 50 24.71 -14.44 -0.05
CA GLN A 50 24.52 -15.71 -0.78
C GLN A 50 24.46 -15.52 -2.30
N ILE A 51 24.47 -14.28 -2.77
CA ILE A 51 24.14 -13.89 -4.14
C ILE A 51 25.33 -13.15 -4.75
N ASP A 52 25.72 -13.54 -5.96
CA ASP A 52 26.76 -12.85 -6.71
C ASP A 52 26.33 -11.43 -7.08
N GLU A 53 27.28 -10.51 -7.12
CA GLU A 53 27.04 -9.08 -7.36
C GLU A 53 26.31 -8.83 -8.70
N GLU A 54 26.59 -9.67 -9.70
CA GLU A 54 25.97 -9.64 -11.02
C GLU A 54 24.48 -9.98 -10.99
N ASP A 55 24.04 -10.79 -10.02
CA ASP A 55 22.67 -11.29 -9.89
C ASP A 55 21.81 -10.46 -8.93
N VAL A 56 22.39 -9.50 -8.20
CA VAL A 56 21.65 -8.67 -7.23
C VAL A 56 20.44 -7.99 -7.86
N GLY A 57 20.59 -7.46 -9.09
CA GLY A 57 19.50 -6.85 -9.84
C GLY A 57 18.41 -7.85 -10.23
N TYR A 58 18.80 -9.06 -10.64
CA TYR A 58 17.89 -10.13 -11.02
C TYR A 58 17.00 -10.55 -9.85
N TYR A 59 17.59 -10.82 -8.68
CA TYR A 59 16.85 -11.22 -7.48
C TYR A 59 16.05 -10.08 -6.85
N SER A 60 16.52 -8.83 -6.95
CA SER A 60 15.73 -7.66 -6.57
C SER A 60 14.43 -7.57 -7.39
N GLY A 61 14.52 -7.87 -8.69
CA GLY A 61 13.37 -7.95 -9.59
C GLY A 61 12.38 -9.05 -9.19
N TRP A 62 12.88 -10.23 -8.80
CA TRP A 62 12.03 -11.33 -8.31
C TRP A 62 11.25 -10.97 -7.04
N ILE A 63 11.90 -10.34 -6.07
CA ILE A 63 11.21 -9.90 -4.85
C ILE A 63 10.13 -8.85 -5.19
N ALA A 64 10.44 -7.88 -6.05
CA ALA A 64 9.48 -6.86 -6.48
C ALA A 64 8.28 -7.47 -7.23
N SER A 65 8.54 -8.39 -8.16
CA SER A 65 7.49 -9.02 -8.97
C SER A 65 6.63 -10.02 -8.19
N SER A 66 7.19 -10.69 -7.17
CA SER A 66 6.46 -11.64 -6.33
C SER A 66 5.23 -11.03 -5.66
N PHE A 67 5.31 -9.75 -5.25
CA PHE A 67 4.19 -9.01 -4.70
C PHE A 67 3.07 -8.83 -5.73
N MET A 68 3.41 -8.33 -6.93
CA MET A 68 2.44 -8.15 -8.02
C MET A 68 1.83 -9.47 -8.46
N PHE A 69 2.61 -10.55 -8.47
CA PHE A 69 2.13 -11.89 -8.79
C PHE A 69 1.13 -12.41 -7.75
N GLY A 70 1.42 -12.28 -6.45
CA GLY A 70 0.47 -12.63 -5.39
C GLY A 70 -0.81 -11.79 -5.44
N GLN A 71 -0.68 -10.49 -5.74
CA GLN A 71 -1.83 -9.60 -5.89
C GLN A 71 -2.70 -9.96 -7.11
N PHE A 72 -2.07 -10.33 -8.22
CA PHE A 72 -2.77 -10.81 -9.41
C PHE A 72 -3.61 -12.05 -9.11
N LEU A 73 -3.06 -13.04 -8.40
CA LEU A 73 -3.78 -14.28 -8.05
C LEU A 73 -4.96 -14.04 -7.11
N SER A 74 -4.86 -13.07 -6.21
CA SER A 74 -5.88 -12.78 -5.19
C SER A 74 -6.90 -11.71 -5.60
N ALA A 75 -6.69 -11.00 -6.71
CA ALA A 75 -7.49 -9.84 -7.11
C ALA A 75 -9.01 -10.14 -7.16
N PHE A 76 -9.40 -11.25 -7.80
CA PHE A 76 -10.81 -11.67 -7.87
C PHE A 76 -11.37 -12.12 -6.51
N VAL A 77 -10.54 -12.78 -5.71
CA VAL A 77 -10.92 -13.28 -4.38
C VAL A 77 -11.30 -12.11 -3.47
N TRP A 78 -10.52 -11.03 -3.48
CA TRP A 78 -10.79 -9.86 -2.64
C TRP A 78 -12.05 -9.10 -3.06
N GLY A 79 -12.33 -8.99 -4.36
CA GLY A 79 -13.58 -8.43 -4.86
C GLY A 79 -14.78 -9.25 -4.36
N TYR A 80 -14.75 -10.57 -4.56
CA TYR A 80 -15.80 -11.46 -4.08
C TYR A 80 -15.95 -11.44 -2.55
N LEU A 81 -14.86 -11.42 -1.80
CA LEU A 81 -14.90 -11.32 -0.34
C LEU A 81 -15.50 -9.99 0.12
N SER A 82 -15.18 -8.88 -0.55
CA SER A 82 -15.83 -7.60 -0.27
C SER A 82 -17.32 -7.68 -0.55
N ASP A 83 -17.74 -8.35 -1.62
CA ASP A 83 -19.14 -8.55 -1.98
C ASP A 83 -19.89 -9.46 -1.00
N LEU A 84 -19.22 -10.34 -0.26
CA LEU A 84 -19.87 -11.17 0.76
C LEU A 84 -19.90 -10.52 2.14
N HIS A 85 -18.78 -9.97 2.60
CA HIS A 85 -18.59 -9.57 3.99
C HIS A 85 -18.69 -8.06 4.22
N GLY A 86 -18.79 -7.27 3.15
CA GLY A 86 -18.76 -5.82 3.18
C GLY A 86 -17.38 -5.26 2.83
N VAL A 87 -17.37 -4.03 2.37
CA VAL A 87 -16.20 -3.34 1.84
C VAL A 87 -15.30 -2.85 2.98
N ARG A 88 -15.88 -2.32 4.07
CA ARG A 88 -15.17 -1.83 5.25
C ARG A 88 -14.32 -2.91 5.92
N PRO A 89 -14.85 -4.08 6.34
CA PRO A 89 -14.04 -5.07 7.06
C PRO A 89 -12.89 -5.61 6.19
N VAL A 90 -13.11 -5.73 4.88
CA VAL A 90 -12.05 -6.18 3.96
C VAL A 90 -10.93 -5.15 3.83
N ILE A 91 -11.25 -3.85 3.75
CA ILE A 91 -10.23 -2.78 3.75
C ILE A 91 -9.37 -2.85 5.01
N LEU A 92 -10.01 -2.93 6.17
CA LEU A 92 -9.31 -2.96 7.46
C LEU A 92 -8.40 -4.19 7.59
N PHE A 93 -8.89 -5.35 7.16
CA PHE A 93 -8.10 -6.58 7.15
C PHE A 93 -6.87 -6.48 6.24
N CYS A 94 -7.05 -5.98 5.01
CA CYS A 94 -5.93 -5.79 4.08
C CYS A 94 -4.90 -4.80 4.62
N CYS A 95 -5.33 -3.69 5.25
CA CYS A 95 -4.41 -2.74 5.90
C CYS A 95 -3.61 -3.40 7.03
N PHE A 96 -4.26 -4.22 7.87
CA PHE A 96 -3.60 -4.98 8.93
C PHE A 96 -2.54 -5.94 8.37
N CYS A 97 -2.89 -6.73 7.36
CA CYS A 97 -1.96 -7.65 6.71
C CYS A 97 -0.78 -6.92 6.07
N ASN A 98 -1.05 -5.82 5.34
CA ASN A 98 -0.01 -5.03 4.69
C ASN A 98 0.98 -4.43 5.70
N ALA A 99 0.48 -3.88 6.80
CA ALA A 99 1.30 -3.34 7.88
C ALA A 99 2.18 -4.42 8.54
N THR A 100 1.57 -5.55 8.90
CA THR A 100 2.25 -6.67 9.57
C THR A 100 3.32 -7.30 8.67
N LEU A 101 3.00 -7.53 7.39
CA LEU A 101 3.95 -8.16 6.47
C LEU A 101 5.07 -7.21 6.06
N THR A 102 4.83 -5.89 6.06
CA THR A 102 5.89 -4.89 5.91
C THR A 102 6.89 -4.99 7.07
N LEU A 103 6.42 -5.15 8.31
CA LEU A 103 7.30 -5.38 9.46
C LEU A 103 8.08 -6.69 9.34
N CYS A 104 7.40 -7.79 8.99
CA CYS A 104 8.05 -9.08 8.78
C CYS A 104 9.12 -9.02 7.69
N PHE A 105 8.89 -8.24 6.62
CA PHE A 105 9.85 -8.08 5.54
C PHE A 105 11.15 -7.43 6.04
N GLY A 106 11.06 -6.43 6.92
CA GLY A 106 12.23 -5.80 7.54
C GLY A 106 13.05 -6.71 8.44
N LEU A 107 12.47 -7.83 8.90
CA LEU A 107 13.13 -8.87 9.70
C LEU A 107 13.70 -10.01 8.85
N SER A 108 13.60 -9.95 7.52
CA SER A 108 14.06 -11.04 6.67
C SER A 108 15.58 -11.04 6.51
N GLU A 109 16.18 -12.22 6.70
CA GLU A 109 17.64 -12.46 6.64
C GLU A 109 18.05 -13.29 5.42
N SER A 110 17.08 -13.71 4.60
CA SER A 110 17.34 -14.54 3.41
C SER A 110 16.45 -14.15 2.25
N LEU A 111 16.94 -14.42 1.04
CA LEU A 111 16.22 -14.19 -0.20
C LEU A 111 14.87 -14.93 -0.23
N ALA A 112 14.87 -16.21 0.20
CA ALA A 112 13.66 -17.02 0.25
C ALA A 112 12.62 -16.43 1.20
N ALA A 113 13.02 -16.01 2.40
CA ALA A 113 12.12 -15.37 3.36
C ALA A 113 11.56 -14.06 2.81
N ALA A 114 12.42 -13.20 2.24
CA ALA A 114 12.02 -11.94 1.64
C ALA A 114 10.99 -12.14 0.50
N LEU A 115 11.24 -13.11 -0.39
CA LEU A 115 10.36 -13.46 -1.50
C LEU A 115 9.02 -14.02 -1.00
N CYS A 116 9.03 -14.96 -0.06
CA CYS A 116 7.81 -15.52 0.52
C CYS A 116 6.96 -14.45 1.21
N ILE A 117 7.56 -13.58 2.02
CA ILE A 117 6.84 -12.50 2.71
C ILE A 117 6.22 -11.55 1.70
N ARG A 118 6.92 -11.20 0.61
CA ARG A 118 6.37 -10.34 -0.43
C ARG A 118 5.26 -10.96 -1.24
N PHE A 119 5.39 -12.24 -1.59
CA PHE A 119 4.33 -12.98 -2.24
C PHE A 119 3.06 -13.01 -1.39
N VAL A 120 3.19 -13.32 -0.09
CA VAL A 120 2.07 -13.33 0.86
C VAL A 120 1.51 -11.92 1.07
N ALA A 121 2.37 -10.89 1.10
CA ALA A 121 1.93 -9.49 1.17
C ALA A 121 1.08 -9.10 -0.03
N GLY A 122 1.46 -9.53 -1.23
CA GLY A 122 0.64 -9.35 -2.43
C GLY A 122 -0.68 -10.11 -2.34
N LEU A 123 -0.63 -11.37 -1.92
CA LEU A 123 -1.81 -12.25 -1.80
C LEU A 123 -2.86 -11.69 -0.82
N LEU A 124 -2.40 -11.05 0.26
CA LEU A 124 -3.27 -10.51 1.31
C LEU A 124 -3.61 -9.02 1.12
N ASN A 125 -3.32 -8.45 -0.05
CA ASN A 125 -3.51 -7.03 -0.32
C ASN A 125 -4.46 -6.77 -1.50
N GLY A 126 -5.75 -6.77 -1.19
CA GLY A 126 -6.84 -6.44 -2.12
C GLY A 126 -7.27 -4.96 -2.13
N ASN A 127 -6.59 -4.10 -1.37
CA ASN A 127 -7.09 -2.76 -1.05
C ASN A 127 -7.39 -1.88 -2.27
N ILE A 128 -6.58 -1.95 -3.33
CA ILE A 128 -6.79 -1.13 -4.54
C ILE A 128 -8.16 -1.40 -5.17
N GLY A 129 -8.52 -2.69 -5.32
CA GLY A 129 -9.81 -3.08 -5.90
C GLY A 129 -10.98 -2.77 -4.97
N VAL A 130 -10.84 -3.09 -3.69
CA VAL A 130 -11.90 -2.93 -2.70
C VAL A 130 -12.21 -1.46 -2.43
N VAL A 131 -11.19 -0.60 -2.35
CA VAL A 131 -11.37 0.87 -2.22
C VAL A 131 -11.96 1.47 -3.50
N LYS A 132 -11.61 0.93 -4.68
CA LYS A 132 -12.26 1.34 -5.94
C LYS A 132 -13.77 1.07 -5.89
N THR A 133 -14.16 -0.12 -5.42
CA THR A 133 -15.57 -0.47 -5.18
C THR A 133 -16.20 0.45 -4.14
N PHE A 134 -15.52 0.73 -3.03
CA PHE A 134 -15.98 1.66 -2.00
C PHE A 134 -16.32 3.03 -2.59
N ILE A 135 -15.37 3.62 -3.32
CA ILE A 135 -15.52 4.94 -3.95
C ILE A 135 -16.70 4.94 -4.91
N GLY A 136 -16.83 3.91 -5.75
CA GLY A 136 -17.97 3.75 -6.66
C GLY A 136 -19.32 3.74 -5.95
N LEU A 137 -19.42 3.13 -4.77
CA LEU A 137 -20.65 3.05 -3.98
C LEU A 137 -21.02 4.37 -3.27
N ILE A 138 -20.06 5.26 -3.03
CA ILE A 138 -20.29 6.57 -2.39
C ILE A 138 -20.30 7.74 -3.39
N SER A 139 -20.06 7.46 -4.66
CA SER A 139 -20.09 8.41 -5.77
C SER A 139 -21.33 8.21 -6.65
N ASP A 140 -21.64 9.22 -7.45
CA ASP A 140 -22.66 9.18 -8.49
C ASP A 140 -22.11 9.72 -9.82
N GLU A 141 -22.91 9.65 -10.89
CA GLU A 141 -22.52 10.13 -12.24
C GLU A 141 -22.05 11.60 -12.26
N THR A 142 -22.45 12.41 -11.27
CA THR A 142 -22.10 13.84 -11.20
C THR A 142 -20.72 14.08 -10.60
N ASN A 143 -20.20 13.14 -9.79
CA ASN A 143 -18.96 13.32 -9.02
C ASN A 143 -17.95 12.16 -9.16
N GLU A 144 -18.30 11.05 -9.80
CA GLU A 144 -17.43 9.87 -9.96
C GLU A 144 -16.09 10.22 -10.64
N ALA A 145 -16.10 11.10 -11.63
CA ALA A 145 -14.88 11.52 -12.32
C ALA A 145 -13.89 12.22 -11.38
N ILE A 146 -14.40 13.03 -10.44
CA ILE A 146 -13.59 13.68 -9.42
C ILE A 146 -13.10 12.65 -8.40
N ALA A 147 -13.97 11.74 -7.98
CA ALA A 147 -13.64 10.71 -6.99
C ALA A 147 -12.56 9.75 -7.49
N PHE A 148 -12.68 9.22 -8.72
CA PHE A 148 -11.66 8.38 -9.35
C PHE A 148 -10.40 9.17 -9.72
N GLY A 149 -10.53 10.46 -10.07
CA GLY A 149 -9.38 11.34 -10.28
C GLY A 149 -8.49 11.48 -9.04
N GLN A 150 -9.10 11.53 -7.84
CA GLN A 150 -8.37 11.56 -6.58
C GLN A 150 -7.56 10.28 -6.34
N MET A 151 -8.04 9.11 -6.78
CA MET A 151 -7.29 7.85 -6.64
C MET A 151 -5.93 7.90 -7.36
N ALA A 152 -5.89 8.46 -8.58
CA ALA A 152 -4.65 8.60 -9.34
C ALA A 152 -3.65 9.53 -8.64
N LEU A 153 -4.14 10.63 -8.05
CA LEU A 153 -3.31 11.55 -7.24
C LEU A 153 -2.72 10.85 -6.02
N CYS A 154 -3.50 10.02 -5.33
CA CYS A 154 -3.03 9.26 -4.16
C CYS A 154 -1.84 8.37 -4.51
N TRP A 155 -1.92 7.69 -5.66
CA TRP A 155 -0.86 6.82 -6.13
C TRP A 155 0.44 7.59 -6.37
N GLY A 156 0.36 8.77 -7.00
CA GLY A 156 1.50 9.65 -7.19
C GLY A 156 2.13 10.09 -5.87
N VAL A 157 1.32 10.53 -4.90
CA VAL A 157 1.80 10.96 -3.59
C VAL A 157 2.49 9.80 -2.84
N GLY A 158 1.84 8.64 -2.76
CA GLY A 158 2.42 7.48 -2.08
C GLY A 158 3.72 6.99 -2.73
N SER A 159 3.79 7.02 -4.07
CA SER A 159 5.01 6.64 -4.82
C SER A 159 6.20 7.56 -4.61
N ILE A 160 5.98 8.79 -4.13
CA ILE A 160 7.04 9.73 -3.74
C ILE A 160 7.41 9.50 -2.27
N LEU A 161 6.41 9.42 -1.39
CA LEU A 161 6.61 9.26 0.05
C LEU A 161 7.31 7.95 0.40
N GLY A 162 6.92 6.83 -0.23
CA GLY A 162 7.48 5.51 0.04
C GLY A 162 9.01 5.49 -0.10
N PRO A 163 9.55 5.71 -1.32
CA PRO A 163 11.00 5.74 -1.56
C PRO A 163 11.71 6.86 -0.79
N GLY A 164 11.07 8.02 -0.64
CA GLY A 164 11.64 9.16 0.07
C GLY A 164 11.89 8.85 1.55
N ILE A 165 10.91 8.27 2.24
CA ILE A 165 11.01 7.91 3.67
C ILE A 165 11.98 6.73 3.83
N SER A 166 11.82 5.67 3.05
CA SER A 166 12.62 4.46 3.23
C SER A 166 14.09 4.67 2.88
N GLY A 167 14.40 5.42 1.82
CA GLY A 167 15.77 5.70 1.40
C GLY A 167 16.54 6.57 2.41
N LEU A 168 15.85 7.43 3.17
CA LEU A 168 16.46 8.21 4.24
C LEU A 168 16.75 7.40 5.51
N LEU A 169 15.96 6.35 5.75
CA LEU A 169 16.00 5.55 6.98
C LEU A 169 16.71 4.21 6.84
N SER A 170 17.07 3.81 5.61
CA SER A 170 17.82 2.59 5.36
C SER A 170 19.24 2.67 5.94
N GLU A 171 19.75 1.54 6.43
CA GLU A 171 21.09 1.41 7.04
C GLU A 171 21.34 2.40 8.19
N PRO A 172 20.45 2.45 9.19
CA PRO A 172 20.47 3.49 10.22
C PRO A 172 21.73 3.45 11.10
N ALA A 173 22.31 2.27 11.33
CA ALA A 173 23.56 2.11 12.07
C ALA A 173 24.78 2.70 11.35
N GLU A 174 24.75 2.75 10.01
CA GLU A 174 25.81 3.36 9.22
C GLU A 174 25.59 4.87 9.07
N ARG A 175 24.33 5.28 8.91
CA ARG A 175 23.94 6.66 8.64
C ARG A 175 23.87 7.54 9.89
N PHE A 176 23.51 6.97 11.03
CA PHE A 176 23.39 7.66 12.32
C PHE A 176 24.12 6.90 13.43
N PRO A 177 25.47 6.78 13.35
CA PRO A 177 26.26 5.96 14.27
C PRO A 177 26.23 6.44 15.73
N GLY A 178 25.82 7.69 15.98
CA GLY A 178 25.62 8.22 17.33
C GLY A 178 24.30 7.81 18.00
N THR A 179 23.31 7.36 17.21
CA THR A 179 21.95 7.01 17.69
C THR A 179 21.69 5.51 17.61
N PHE A 180 22.23 4.83 16.59
CA PHE A 180 22.02 3.39 16.39
C PHE A 180 23.36 2.65 16.46
N SER A 181 23.44 1.67 17.36
CA SER A 181 24.61 0.78 17.47
C SER A 181 24.58 -0.29 16.38
N ARG A 182 25.77 -0.63 15.83
CA ARG A 182 25.96 -1.75 14.91
C ARG A 182 25.66 -3.11 15.56
N GLU A 183 25.80 -3.21 16.88
CA GLU A 183 25.48 -4.44 17.64
C GLU A 183 24.02 -4.49 18.10
N GLY A 184 23.25 -3.42 17.86
CA GLY A 184 21.84 -3.35 18.24
C GLY A 184 20.90 -3.95 17.19
N LEU A 185 19.59 -3.96 17.50
CA LEU A 185 18.53 -4.50 16.65
C LEU A 185 18.59 -3.99 15.20
N PHE A 186 18.82 -2.69 15.00
CA PHE A 186 18.89 -2.07 13.67
C PHE A 186 20.25 -2.21 12.98
N GLY A 187 21.26 -2.74 13.68
CA GLY A 187 22.50 -3.21 13.09
C GLY A 187 22.37 -4.65 12.58
N THR A 188 21.66 -5.51 13.33
CA THR A 188 21.30 -6.87 12.89
C THR A 188 20.30 -6.86 11.74
N TYR A 189 19.32 -5.95 11.78
CA TYR A 189 18.31 -5.77 10.74
C TYR A 189 18.36 -4.34 10.15
N PRO A 190 19.27 -4.07 9.19
CA PRO A 190 19.48 -2.72 8.61
C PRO A 190 18.26 -2.12 7.93
N TYR A 191 17.32 -2.98 7.49
CA TYR A 191 16.10 -2.58 6.79
C TYR A 191 14.85 -2.61 7.67
N LEU A 192 14.99 -2.93 8.96
CA LEU A 192 13.85 -2.94 9.89
C LEU A 192 13.31 -1.54 10.16
N LEU A 193 14.18 -0.54 10.36
CA LEU A 193 13.76 0.83 10.64
C LEU A 193 12.85 1.42 9.55
N PRO A 194 13.22 1.39 8.25
CA PRO A 194 12.32 1.88 7.22
C PRO A 194 11.02 1.07 7.20
N CYS A 195 11.05 -0.25 7.42
CA CYS A 195 9.83 -1.07 7.49
C CYS A 195 8.92 -0.68 8.67
N VAL A 196 9.49 -0.39 9.85
CA VAL A 196 8.73 0.07 11.03
C VAL A 196 8.02 1.38 10.72
N VAL A 197 8.73 2.38 10.19
CA VAL A 197 8.14 3.67 9.86
C VAL A 197 7.09 3.54 8.75
N MET A 198 7.37 2.74 7.73
CA MET A 198 6.42 2.50 6.64
C MET A 198 5.16 1.76 7.10
N SER A 199 5.28 0.80 8.02
CA SER A 199 4.13 0.06 8.56
C SER A 199 3.19 0.92 9.41
N ALA A 200 3.67 2.03 9.98
CA ALA A 200 2.85 2.96 10.75
C ALA A 200 1.77 3.61 9.88
N ILE A 201 2.03 3.79 8.58
CA ILE A 201 1.10 4.42 7.64
C ILE A 201 -0.17 3.56 7.44
N PRO A 202 -0.11 2.27 7.01
CA PRO A 202 -1.28 1.42 6.91
C PRO A 202 -1.93 1.11 8.26
N TYR A 203 -1.18 1.06 9.38
CA TYR A 203 -1.81 0.96 10.71
C TYR A 203 -2.62 2.21 11.05
N SER A 204 -2.12 3.40 10.72
CA SER A 204 -2.89 4.64 10.87
C SER A 204 -4.12 4.64 9.97
N GLY A 205 -3.99 4.20 8.71
CA GLY A 205 -5.11 4.02 7.79
C GLY A 205 -6.16 3.07 8.32
N MET A 206 -5.76 1.95 8.92
CA MET A 206 -6.64 1.00 9.60
C MET A 206 -7.34 1.64 10.80
N ALA A 207 -6.60 2.36 11.67
CA ALA A 207 -7.16 2.98 12.85
C ALA A 207 -8.19 4.06 12.48
N LEU A 208 -7.87 4.93 11.51
CA LEU A 208 -8.82 5.93 11.02
C LEU A 208 -9.99 5.27 10.29
N GLY A 209 -9.74 4.27 9.46
CA GLY A 209 -10.80 3.52 8.78
C GLY A 209 -11.74 2.82 9.76
N TYR A 210 -11.22 2.28 10.86
CA TYR A 210 -12.03 1.68 11.90
C TYR A 210 -12.93 2.71 12.59
N ALA A 211 -12.40 3.89 12.89
CA ALA A 211 -13.13 4.95 13.60
C ALA A 211 -14.15 5.70 12.72
N TRP A 212 -13.85 5.93 11.43
CA TRP A 212 -14.63 6.83 10.59
C TRP A 212 -15.18 6.22 9.30
N LEU A 213 -14.63 5.10 8.79
CA LEU A 213 -15.17 4.48 7.58
C LEU A 213 -16.53 3.85 7.90
N VAL A 214 -17.54 4.17 7.11
CA VAL A 214 -18.89 3.62 7.26
C VAL A 214 -19.14 2.66 6.11
N GLU A 215 -19.71 1.49 6.41
CA GLU A 215 -20.08 0.52 5.37
C GLU A 215 -21.14 1.16 4.44
N PRO A 216 -20.87 1.24 3.13
CA PRO A 216 -21.82 1.84 2.19
C PRO A 216 -23.03 0.92 1.99
N SER A 217 -24.22 1.51 1.90
CA SER A 217 -25.44 0.75 1.63
C SER A 217 -25.42 0.23 0.19
N ARG A 218 -25.62 -1.08 0.02
CA ARG A 218 -25.88 -1.67 -1.29
C ARG A 218 -27.35 -1.45 -1.61
N GLY A 219 -27.62 -0.52 -2.52
CA GLY A 219 -28.94 -0.31 -3.09
C GLY A 219 -29.45 -1.52 -3.86
#